data_AF-A0A536GMC8-F1
#
_entry.id   AF-A0A536GMC8-F1
#
_cell.length_a   1.000
_cell.length_b   1.000
_cell.length_c   1.000
_cell.angle_alpha   90.00
_cell.angle_beta   90.00
_cell.angle_gamma   90.00
#
_symmetry.space_group_name_H-M   'P 1'
#
loop_
_entity.id
_entity.type
_entity.pdbx_description
1 polymer ?
#
loop_
_entity_poly.entity_id
_entity_poly.type
_entity_poly.pdbx_seq_one_letter_code
_entity_poly.pdbx_strand_id
1 'polypeptide(L)'
;MPHVAESVSDLIDRLGGTAHVEDEGLVVDDEEAFRRDTTRDLAWTAAFGTDETTVAAGQWLIHEAARALGAHSASIHELYMARARGDVHGFTVPAINIRAQTFDMARTVYEAADAADVGAVIVELARSEQTYTYQRPIDYATAVLAGAVAAGWRGPVFLQGDHYQFNAKKYAADPEAMTEEIRRACRLAIDAGYRNIDIDSSTLVDLSEPTRDAQQHENYVRAAELTALIRSLESDGVTISVGGEIGEVGKENSNEEELVAYLDGYRA
;
A
#
# COMPACT_ATOMS: atom_id res chain seq x y z
N MET A 1 24.52 -9.48 -12.68
CA MET A 1 23.12 -9.90 -12.49
C MET A 1 22.95 -10.13 -11.00
N PRO A 2 21.82 -9.71 -10.42
CA PRO A 2 21.53 -9.98 -9.01
C PRO A 2 21.42 -11.48 -8.76
N HIS A 3 21.74 -11.90 -7.54
CA HIS A 3 21.62 -13.27 -7.08
C HIS A 3 20.19 -13.55 -6.60
N VAL A 4 19.70 -14.76 -6.88
CA VAL A 4 18.44 -15.28 -6.34
C VAL A 4 18.81 -16.44 -5.43
N ALA A 5 18.62 -16.29 -4.12
CA ALA A 5 19.02 -17.31 -3.17
C ALA A 5 18.16 -18.58 -3.29
N GLU A 6 18.80 -19.74 -3.23
CA GLU A 6 18.13 -21.04 -3.35
C GLU A 6 17.68 -21.63 -1.99
N SER A 7 18.19 -21.06 -0.90
CA SER A 7 17.85 -21.45 0.47
C SER A 7 18.04 -20.28 1.44
N VAL A 8 17.47 -20.39 2.64
CA VAL A 8 17.67 -19.40 3.71
C VAL A 8 19.16 -19.28 4.07
N SER A 9 19.92 -20.38 4.07
CA SER A 9 21.36 -20.33 4.34
C SER A 9 22.11 -19.51 3.30
N ASP A 10 21.82 -19.73 2.02
CA ASP A 10 22.40 -18.95 0.91
C ASP A 10 22.00 -17.47 1.04
N LEU A 11 20.74 -17.18 1.39
CA LEU A 11 20.27 -15.82 1.62
C LEU A 11 21.00 -15.11 2.77
N ILE A 12 21.26 -15.80 3.88
CA ILE A 12 22.04 -15.27 5.00
C ILE A 12 23.50 -15.04 4.60
N ASP A 13 24.10 -15.96 3.83
CA ASP A 13 25.44 -15.78 3.29
C ASP A 13 25.53 -14.53 2.38
N ARG A 14 24.42 -14.16 1.70
CA ARG A 14 24.32 -12.92 0.91
C ARG A 14 24.27 -11.64 1.74
N LEU A 15 23.81 -11.68 2.99
CA LEU A 15 23.98 -10.53 3.88
C LEU A 15 25.47 -10.22 4.09
N GLY A 16 26.32 -11.25 4.08
CA GLY A 16 27.77 -11.13 4.13
C GLY A 16 28.23 -10.33 5.34
N GLY A 17 29.00 -9.27 5.12
CA GLY A 17 29.39 -8.31 6.15
C GLY A 17 28.56 -7.02 6.17
N THR A 18 27.46 -6.98 5.42
CA THR A 18 26.63 -5.76 5.30
C THR A 18 25.54 -5.67 6.35
N ALA A 19 25.07 -6.81 6.84
CA ALA A 19 24.07 -6.91 7.89
C ALA A 19 24.13 -8.29 8.55
N HIS A 20 23.58 -8.42 9.75
CA HIS A 20 23.34 -9.69 10.42
C HIS A 20 22.03 -9.68 11.20
N VAL A 21 21.47 -10.87 11.43
CA VAL A 21 20.30 -11.05 12.28
C VAL A 21 20.76 -11.15 13.73
N GLU A 22 20.26 -10.28 14.58
CA GLU A 22 20.49 -10.29 16.03
C GLU A 22 19.12 -10.29 16.74
N ASP A 23 18.94 -11.22 17.69
CA ASP A 23 17.66 -11.52 18.34
C ASP A 23 16.51 -11.76 17.34
N GLU A 24 15.56 -10.81 17.27
CA GLU A 24 14.40 -10.82 16.36
C GLU A 24 14.45 -9.66 15.35
N GLY A 25 15.63 -9.08 15.10
CA GLY A 25 15.80 -7.93 14.22
C GLY A 25 16.98 -8.06 13.25
N LEU A 26 17.11 -7.08 12.36
CA LEU A 26 18.24 -6.93 11.45
C LEU A 26 19.12 -5.76 11.91
N VAL A 27 20.42 -6.02 12.07
CA VAL A 27 21.44 -4.98 12.27
C VAL A 27 22.15 -4.77 10.94
N VAL A 28 22.21 -3.52 10.47
CA VAL A 28 22.94 -3.16 9.24
C VAL A 28 24.32 -2.63 9.63
N ASP A 29 25.36 -3.37 9.27
CA ASP A 29 26.76 -3.10 9.65
C ASP A 29 27.47 -2.19 8.64
N ASP A 30 27.10 -2.29 7.36
CA ASP A 30 27.61 -1.45 6.27
C ASP A 30 26.44 -0.97 5.41
N GLU A 31 25.91 0.20 5.76
CA GLU A 31 24.77 0.80 5.07
C GLU A 31 25.04 1.04 3.58
N GLU A 32 26.23 1.51 3.20
CA GLU A 32 26.54 1.82 1.81
C GLU A 32 26.55 0.55 0.96
N ALA A 33 27.25 -0.50 1.42
CA ALA A 33 27.27 -1.78 0.74
C ALA A 33 25.89 -2.45 0.73
N PHE A 34 25.13 -2.35 1.82
CA PHE A 34 23.79 -2.93 1.90
C PHE A 34 22.85 -2.30 0.85
N ARG A 35 22.81 -0.97 0.75
CA ARG A 35 21.97 -0.26 -0.23
C ARG A 35 22.40 -0.57 -1.67
N ARG A 36 23.71 -0.62 -1.93
CA ARG A 36 24.26 -0.79 -3.29
C ARG A 36 24.08 -2.21 -3.82
N ASP A 37 24.38 -3.22 -3.00
CA ASP A 37 24.56 -4.60 -3.44
C ASP A 37 23.48 -5.52 -2.83
N THR A 38 23.43 -5.62 -1.50
CA THR A 38 22.59 -6.59 -0.77
C THR A 38 21.09 -6.42 -1.03
N THR A 39 20.61 -5.18 -1.02
CA THR A 39 19.18 -4.87 -1.20
C THR A 39 18.63 -5.43 -2.51
N ARG A 40 19.46 -5.42 -3.57
CA ARG A 40 19.06 -5.95 -4.87
C ARG A 40 18.94 -7.47 -4.85
N ASP A 41 19.89 -8.17 -4.25
CA ASP A 41 19.85 -9.64 -4.16
C ASP A 41 18.66 -10.10 -3.30
N LEU A 42 18.35 -9.40 -2.21
CA LEU A 42 17.15 -9.67 -1.41
C LEU A 42 15.86 -9.46 -2.23
N ALA A 43 15.77 -8.37 -2.99
CA ALA A 43 14.58 -8.05 -3.78
C ALA A 43 14.36 -9.06 -4.91
N TRP A 44 15.44 -9.51 -5.55
CA TRP A 44 15.37 -10.56 -6.58
C TRP A 44 15.03 -11.92 -5.99
N THR A 45 15.57 -12.25 -4.81
CA THR A 45 15.20 -13.47 -4.10
C THR A 45 13.71 -13.47 -3.76
N ALA A 46 13.18 -12.36 -3.22
CA ALA A 46 11.77 -12.24 -2.89
C ALA A 46 10.84 -12.33 -4.13
N ALA A 47 11.28 -11.83 -5.28
CA ALA A 47 10.48 -11.81 -6.50
C ALA A 47 10.57 -13.09 -7.35
N PHE A 48 11.73 -13.75 -7.38
CA PHE A 48 12.03 -14.83 -8.32
C PHE A 48 12.43 -16.15 -7.66
N GLY A 49 12.56 -16.18 -6.32
CA GLY A 49 12.84 -17.41 -5.58
C GLY A 49 11.70 -18.42 -5.72
N THR A 50 12.07 -19.70 -5.73
CA THR A 50 11.11 -20.81 -5.82
C THR A 50 10.88 -21.52 -4.48
N ASP A 51 11.76 -21.32 -3.51
CA ASP A 51 11.59 -21.81 -2.15
C ASP A 51 10.81 -20.80 -1.31
N GLU A 52 9.59 -21.15 -0.89
CA GLU A 52 8.68 -20.23 -0.20
C GLU A 52 9.26 -19.70 1.12
N THR A 53 10.03 -20.52 1.85
CA THR A 53 10.66 -20.11 3.11
C THR A 53 11.74 -19.05 2.86
N THR A 54 12.54 -19.25 1.81
CA THR A 54 13.59 -18.30 1.40
C THR A 54 12.99 -16.99 0.87
N VAL A 55 11.89 -17.06 0.11
CA VAL A 55 11.14 -15.87 -0.33
C VAL A 55 10.63 -15.08 0.87
N ALA A 56 9.98 -15.76 1.83
CA ALA A 56 9.47 -15.11 3.03
C ALA A 56 10.59 -14.48 3.89
N ALA A 57 11.73 -15.15 4.01
CA ALA A 57 12.90 -14.60 4.69
C ALA A 57 13.44 -13.34 3.99
N GLY A 58 13.49 -13.33 2.65
CA GLY A 58 13.90 -12.17 1.86
C GLY A 58 12.95 -10.98 2.03
N GLN A 59 11.64 -11.24 2.03
CA GLN A 59 10.62 -10.24 2.33
C GLN A 59 10.82 -9.66 3.74
N TRP A 60 10.95 -10.50 4.76
CA TRP A 60 11.18 -10.06 6.14
C TRP A 60 12.45 -9.21 6.28
N LEU A 61 13.58 -9.65 5.70
CA LEU A 61 14.85 -8.93 5.75
C LEU A 61 14.74 -7.52 5.14
N ILE A 62 14.00 -7.37 4.04
CA ILE A 62 13.79 -6.05 3.41
C ILE A 62 12.95 -5.14 4.30
N HIS A 63 11.88 -5.66 4.92
CA HIS A 63 11.05 -4.87 5.83
C HIS A 63 11.84 -4.40 7.05
N GLU A 64 12.65 -5.28 7.65
CA GLU A 64 13.52 -4.90 8.76
C GLU A 64 14.62 -3.91 8.34
N ALA A 65 15.25 -4.12 7.18
CA ALA A 65 16.23 -3.18 6.64
C ALA A 65 15.61 -1.80 6.38
N ALA A 66 14.40 -1.76 5.82
CA ALA A 66 13.69 -0.52 5.56
C ALA A 66 13.40 0.24 6.86
N ARG A 67 13.02 -0.46 7.93
CA ARG A 67 12.87 0.13 9.26
C ARG A 67 14.21 0.64 9.82
N ALA A 68 15.25 -0.17 9.79
CA ALA A 68 16.57 0.17 10.32
C ALA A 68 17.23 1.36 9.59
N LEU A 69 17.01 1.46 8.28
CA LEU A 69 17.60 2.48 7.41
C LEU A 69 16.73 3.72 7.19
N GLY A 70 15.55 3.76 7.84
CA GLY A 70 14.67 4.93 7.89
C GLY A 70 13.69 5.04 6.71
N ALA A 71 13.51 4.02 5.89
CA ALA A 71 12.55 3.94 4.79
C ALA A 71 11.30 3.13 5.17
N HIS A 72 10.72 3.39 6.35
CA HIS A 72 9.65 2.56 6.91
C HIS A 72 8.29 2.85 6.28
N SER A 73 7.44 1.83 6.19
CA SER A 73 6.04 2.02 5.81
C SER A 73 5.32 2.89 6.84
N ALA A 74 4.58 3.89 6.36
CA ALA A 74 3.87 4.86 7.20
C ALA A 74 2.49 5.19 6.64
N SER A 75 1.61 5.69 7.52
CA SER A 75 0.32 6.23 7.10
C SER A 75 0.43 7.71 6.79
N ILE A 76 -0.23 8.14 5.70
CA ILE A 76 -0.36 9.55 5.34
C ILE A 76 -1.41 10.29 6.18
N HIS A 77 -2.13 9.58 7.05
CA HIS A 77 -3.24 10.10 7.85
C HIS A 77 -2.94 11.46 8.51
N GLU A 78 -1.83 11.56 9.26
CA GLU A 78 -1.49 12.79 9.99
C GLU A 78 -1.18 13.98 9.06
N LEU A 79 -0.60 13.72 7.88
CA LEU A 79 -0.36 14.76 6.87
C LEU A 79 -1.68 15.30 6.32
N TYR A 80 -2.64 14.42 6.04
CA TYR A 80 -3.99 14.82 5.60
C TYR A 80 -4.76 15.54 6.71
N MET A 81 -4.64 15.10 7.96
CA MET A 81 -5.27 15.78 9.10
C MET A 81 -4.68 17.19 9.32
N ALA A 82 -3.36 17.35 9.20
CA ALA A 82 -2.70 18.66 9.23
C ALA A 82 -3.17 19.57 8.08
N ARG A 83 -3.33 19.01 6.88
CA ARG A 83 -3.88 19.73 5.72
C ARG A 83 -5.32 20.18 5.97
N ALA A 84 -6.17 19.31 6.53
CA ALA A 84 -7.56 19.60 6.84
C ALA A 84 -7.72 20.72 7.90
N ARG A 85 -6.80 20.79 8.87
CA ARG A 85 -6.74 21.88 9.86
C ARG A 85 -6.15 23.19 9.30
N GLY A 86 -5.52 23.14 8.13
CA GLY A 86 -4.83 24.28 7.52
C GLY A 86 -3.40 24.52 8.03
N ASP A 87 -2.84 23.59 8.83
CA ASP A 87 -1.49 23.69 9.40
C ASP A 87 -0.41 23.67 8.30
N VAL A 88 -0.69 22.98 7.20
CA VAL A 88 0.17 22.87 6.01
C VAL A 88 -0.65 23.14 4.75
N HIS A 89 -0.05 23.73 3.71
CA HIS A 89 -0.72 24.04 2.44
C HIS A 89 0.30 24.31 1.33
N GLY A 90 -0.16 24.52 0.08
CA GLY A 90 0.69 24.96 -1.03
C GLY A 90 1.34 23.85 -1.86
N PHE A 91 0.98 22.58 -1.62
CA PHE A 91 1.50 21.43 -2.36
C PHE A 91 0.42 20.36 -2.63
N THR A 92 0.75 19.40 -3.48
CA THR A 92 0.03 18.14 -3.71
C THR A 92 0.97 16.96 -3.40
N VAL A 93 0.41 15.80 -3.08
CA VAL A 93 1.19 14.56 -2.94
C VAL A 93 0.96 13.71 -4.19
N PRO A 94 2.01 13.34 -4.96
CA PRO A 94 1.85 12.43 -6.08
C PRO A 94 1.55 11.01 -5.59
N ALA A 95 0.60 10.36 -6.24
CA ALA A 95 0.33 8.92 -6.10
C ALA A 95 0.70 8.22 -7.42
N ILE A 96 1.53 7.18 -7.33
CA ILE A 96 2.16 6.55 -8.49
C ILE A 96 1.86 5.05 -8.49
N ASN A 97 1.05 4.61 -9.45
CA ASN A 97 0.83 3.17 -9.68
C ASN A 97 2.03 2.53 -10.39
N ILE A 98 2.64 1.50 -9.79
CA ILE A 98 3.79 0.77 -10.37
C ILE A 98 3.37 -0.64 -10.80
N ARG A 99 3.23 -0.86 -12.11
CA ARG A 99 2.68 -2.10 -12.68
C ARG A 99 3.73 -3.11 -13.16
N ALA A 100 5.01 -2.72 -13.20
CA ALA A 100 6.11 -3.56 -13.65
C ALA A 100 7.44 -3.04 -13.12
N GLN A 101 8.45 -3.93 -13.08
CA GLN A 101 9.82 -3.60 -12.64
C GLN A 101 9.83 -2.87 -11.28
N THR A 102 9.01 -3.34 -10.35
CA THR A 102 8.57 -2.56 -9.19
C THR A 102 9.72 -2.07 -8.32
N PHE A 103 10.74 -2.90 -8.11
CA PHE A 103 11.96 -2.49 -7.43
C PHE A 103 12.68 -1.34 -8.15
N ASP A 104 12.98 -1.50 -9.45
CA ASP A 104 13.78 -0.51 -10.19
C ASP A 104 12.99 0.80 -10.39
N MET A 105 11.68 0.71 -10.59
CA MET A 105 10.78 1.86 -10.70
C MET A 105 10.64 2.59 -9.36
N ALA A 106 10.43 1.87 -8.25
CA ALA A 106 10.36 2.48 -6.93
C ALA A 106 11.67 3.17 -6.57
N ARG A 107 12.83 2.52 -6.82
CA ARG A 107 14.14 3.16 -6.67
C ARG A 107 14.23 4.46 -7.46
N THR A 108 13.85 4.45 -8.73
CA THR A 108 13.89 5.63 -9.60
C THR A 108 12.96 6.73 -9.08
N VAL A 109 11.77 6.38 -8.59
CA VAL A 109 10.83 7.32 -7.98
C VAL A 109 11.45 8.01 -6.77
N TYR A 110 12.08 7.28 -5.87
CA TYR A 110 12.69 7.86 -4.67
C TYR A 110 13.98 8.64 -4.96
N GLU A 111 14.81 8.21 -5.91
CA GLU A 111 15.95 8.99 -6.40
C GLU A 111 15.49 10.33 -7.01
N ALA A 112 14.40 10.32 -7.78
CA ALA A 112 13.82 11.52 -8.35
C ALA A 112 13.16 12.42 -7.29
N ALA A 113 12.50 11.84 -6.28
CA ALA A 113 11.91 12.56 -5.17
C ALA A 113 12.97 13.29 -4.34
N ASP A 114 14.08 12.61 -4.02
CA ASP A 114 15.22 13.20 -3.31
C ASP A 114 15.86 14.35 -4.12
N ALA A 115 16.14 14.12 -5.40
CA ALA A 115 16.71 15.13 -6.29
C ALA A 115 15.81 16.38 -6.48
N ALA A 116 14.50 16.22 -6.28
CA ALA A 116 13.51 17.28 -6.41
C ALA A 116 13.03 17.85 -5.05
N ASP A 117 13.62 17.43 -3.93
CA ASP A 117 13.24 17.84 -2.57
C ASP A 117 11.75 17.61 -2.27
N VAL A 118 11.21 16.46 -2.72
CA VAL A 118 9.83 16.05 -2.48
C VAL A 118 9.72 15.39 -1.11
N GLY A 119 8.85 15.91 -0.24
CA GLY A 119 8.71 15.37 1.13
C GLY A 119 7.81 14.13 1.27
N ALA A 120 6.83 13.95 0.39
CA ALA A 120 5.86 12.85 0.46
C ALA A 120 5.53 12.32 -0.93
N VAL A 121 5.55 11.00 -1.09
CA VAL A 121 5.16 10.28 -2.31
C VAL A 121 4.36 9.05 -1.92
N ILE A 122 3.21 8.85 -2.57
CA ILE A 122 2.43 7.63 -2.48
C ILE A 122 2.82 6.70 -3.62
N VAL A 123 3.04 5.44 -3.29
CA VAL A 123 3.25 4.35 -4.25
C VAL A 123 2.13 3.35 -4.05
N GLU A 124 1.42 3.06 -5.12
CA GLU A 124 0.17 2.35 -5.03
C GLU A 124 0.00 1.28 -6.10
N LEU A 125 -0.96 0.39 -5.89
CA LEU A 125 -1.35 -0.59 -6.89
C LEU A 125 -2.81 -0.95 -6.67
N ALA A 126 -3.62 -0.84 -7.73
CA ALA A 126 -5.03 -1.14 -7.58
C ALA A 126 -5.27 -2.65 -7.42
N ARG A 127 -6.33 -3.01 -6.70
CA ARG A 127 -6.69 -4.42 -6.47
C ARG A 127 -6.84 -5.22 -7.77
N SER A 128 -7.43 -4.60 -8.80
CA SER A 128 -7.57 -5.19 -10.13
C SER A 128 -6.21 -5.44 -10.80
N GLU A 129 -5.22 -4.61 -10.50
CA GLU A 129 -3.88 -4.61 -11.09
C GLU A 129 -2.97 -5.66 -10.50
N GLN A 130 -3.09 -5.90 -9.19
CA GLN A 130 -2.43 -7.02 -8.52
C GLN A 130 -2.65 -8.34 -9.26
N THR A 131 -3.86 -8.56 -9.79
CA THR A 131 -4.23 -9.81 -10.47
C THR A 131 -3.52 -9.98 -11.81
N TYR A 132 -3.56 -8.98 -12.70
CA TYR A 132 -2.98 -9.13 -14.05
C TYR A 132 -1.47 -8.88 -14.08
N THR A 133 -0.92 -8.20 -13.07
CA THR A 133 0.54 -8.02 -12.90
C THR A 133 1.19 -9.11 -12.05
N TYR A 134 0.39 -9.99 -11.44
CA TYR A 134 0.85 -11.03 -10.52
C TYR A 134 1.64 -10.48 -9.32
N GLN A 135 1.27 -9.29 -8.84
CA GLN A 135 1.91 -8.64 -7.70
C GLN A 135 1.01 -8.76 -6.47
N ARG A 136 1.31 -9.72 -5.58
CA ARG A 136 0.61 -9.80 -4.28
C ARG A 136 1.01 -8.58 -3.42
N PRO A 137 0.19 -8.17 -2.43
CA PRO A 137 0.53 -7.04 -1.57
C PRO A 137 1.92 -7.14 -0.93
N ILE A 138 2.30 -8.32 -0.42
CA ILE A 138 3.64 -8.53 0.17
C ILE A 138 4.77 -8.41 -0.85
N ASP A 139 4.57 -8.86 -2.10
CA ASP A 139 5.58 -8.76 -3.16
C ASP A 139 5.78 -7.30 -3.56
N TYR A 140 4.67 -6.56 -3.72
CA TYR A 140 4.68 -5.15 -4.06
C TYR A 140 5.35 -4.32 -2.96
N ALA A 141 4.89 -4.46 -1.70
CA ALA A 141 5.45 -3.75 -0.56
C ALA A 141 6.95 -4.01 -0.42
N THR A 142 7.36 -5.27 -0.50
CA THR A 142 8.77 -5.67 -0.42
C THR A 142 9.59 -5.01 -1.54
N ALA A 143 9.14 -5.07 -2.79
CA ALA A 143 9.86 -4.48 -3.91
C ALA A 143 9.99 -2.95 -3.77
N VAL A 144 8.93 -2.28 -3.32
CA VAL A 144 8.95 -0.82 -3.11
C VAL A 144 9.87 -0.44 -1.96
N LEU A 145 9.79 -1.10 -0.81
CA LEU A 145 10.65 -0.84 0.34
C LEU A 145 12.14 -1.07 -0.01
N ALA A 146 12.44 -2.16 -0.72
CA ALA A 146 13.78 -2.38 -1.25
C ALA A 146 14.22 -1.28 -2.22
N GLY A 147 13.33 -0.81 -3.10
CA GLY A 147 13.61 0.32 -3.98
C GLY A 147 13.95 1.61 -3.20
N ALA A 148 13.18 1.91 -2.15
CA ALA A 148 13.41 3.07 -1.27
C ALA A 148 14.77 2.97 -0.53
N VAL A 149 15.07 1.79 0.03
CA VAL A 149 16.37 1.52 0.67
C VAL A 149 17.52 1.72 -0.32
N ALA A 150 17.44 1.10 -1.50
CA ALA A 150 18.46 1.20 -2.54
C ALA A 150 18.66 2.64 -3.04
N ALA A 151 17.60 3.45 -3.05
CA ALA A 151 17.64 4.86 -3.46
C ALA A 151 18.27 5.81 -2.43
N GLY A 152 18.57 5.35 -1.21
CA GLY A 152 19.04 6.26 -0.16
C GLY A 152 17.91 6.93 0.64
N TRP A 153 16.64 6.59 0.37
CA TRP A 153 15.49 7.27 0.98
C TRP A 153 15.53 7.17 2.51
N ARG A 154 15.27 8.29 3.18
CA ARG A 154 15.16 8.41 4.64
C ARG A 154 13.91 9.21 4.96
N GLY A 155 12.81 8.51 5.15
CA GLY A 155 11.51 9.09 5.35
C GLY A 155 10.39 8.06 5.26
N PRO A 156 9.14 8.49 5.45
CA PRO A 156 7.98 7.61 5.31
C PRO A 156 7.89 7.07 3.87
N VAL A 157 7.47 5.81 3.76
CA VAL A 157 7.06 5.17 2.51
C VAL A 157 5.55 4.94 2.59
N PHE A 158 4.78 5.68 1.78
CA PHE A 158 3.32 5.58 1.79
C PHE A 158 2.86 4.49 0.81
N LEU A 159 2.80 3.25 1.29
CA LEU A 159 2.21 2.11 0.55
C LEU A 159 0.68 2.23 0.56
N GLN A 160 0.08 2.32 -0.62
CA GLN A 160 -1.36 2.50 -0.78
C GLN A 160 -2.01 1.38 -1.58
N GLY A 161 -3.09 0.83 -1.03
CA GLY A 161 -3.99 -0.07 -1.71
C GLY A 161 -5.00 0.76 -2.48
N ASP A 162 -4.81 0.88 -3.78
CA ASP A 162 -5.64 1.72 -4.64
C ASP A 162 -6.91 0.97 -5.09
N HIS A 163 -7.99 1.71 -5.32
CA HIS A 163 -9.31 1.22 -5.76
C HIS A 163 -9.62 -0.20 -5.24
N TYR A 164 -9.88 -0.35 -3.93
CA TYR A 164 -10.41 -1.59 -3.36
C TYR A 164 -11.88 -1.71 -3.75
N GLN A 165 -12.07 -1.93 -5.06
CA GLN A 165 -13.29 -1.65 -5.77
C GLN A 165 -14.25 -2.83 -5.71
N PHE A 166 -15.52 -2.58 -5.42
CA PHE A 166 -16.56 -3.60 -5.50
C PHE A 166 -16.88 -3.96 -6.96
N ASN A 167 -17.04 -5.26 -7.24
CA ASN A 167 -17.58 -5.67 -8.53
C ASN A 167 -19.11 -5.72 -8.44
N ALA A 168 -19.80 -4.75 -9.05
CA ALA A 168 -21.26 -4.62 -8.97
C ALA A 168 -22.02 -5.89 -9.38
N LYS A 169 -21.53 -6.64 -10.39
CA LYS A 169 -22.18 -7.90 -10.84
C LYS A 169 -22.05 -9.01 -9.80
N LYS A 170 -20.86 -9.18 -9.21
CA LYS A 170 -20.66 -10.14 -8.10
C LYS A 170 -21.46 -9.73 -6.88
N TYR A 171 -21.47 -8.44 -6.54
CA TYR A 171 -22.23 -7.91 -5.42
C TYR A 171 -23.72 -8.15 -5.57
N ALA A 172 -24.30 -7.89 -6.75
CA ALA A 172 -25.71 -8.17 -7.02
C ALA A 172 -26.07 -9.67 -6.91
N ALA A 173 -25.10 -10.57 -7.16
CA ALA A 173 -25.30 -12.00 -7.04
C ALA A 173 -25.18 -12.49 -5.58
N ASP A 174 -24.18 -11.99 -4.84
CA ASP A 174 -23.94 -12.29 -3.43
C ASP A 174 -23.20 -11.11 -2.76
N PRO A 175 -23.93 -10.19 -2.09
CA PRO A 175 -23.34 -9.00 -1.47
C PRO A 175 -22.28 -9.33 -0.42
N GLU A 176 -22.53 -10.37 0.38
CA GLU A 176 -21.67 -10.72 1.51
C GLU A 176 -20.40 -11.41 1.03
N ALA A 177 -20.50 -12.33 0.06
CA ALA A 177 -19.31 -12.94 -0.53
C ALA A 177 -18.40 -11.90 -1.22
N MET A 178 -18.98 -10.95 -1.95
CA MET A 178 -18.20 -9.87 -2.57
C MET A 178 -17.57 -8.96 -1.50
N THR A 179 -18.30 -8.63 -0.43
CA THR A 179 -17.75 -7.82 0.66
C THR A 179 -16.58 -8.54 1.35
N GLU A 180 -16.69 -9.85 1.57
CA GLU A 180 -15.60 -10.64 2.17
C GLU A 180 -14.35 -10.71 1.27
N GLU A 181 -14.50 -10.68 -0.06
CA GLU A 181 -13.35 -10.53 -0.97
C GLU A 181 -12.57 -9.22 -0.67
N ILE A 182 -13.27 -8.12 -0.37
CA ILE A 182 -12.65 -6.84 -0.02
C ILE A 182 -12.06 -6.89 1.40
N ARG A 183 -12.78 -7.45 2.38
CA ARG A 183 -12.26 -7.63 3.75
C ARG A 183 -10.95 -8.43 3.75
N ARG A 184 -10.88 -9.52 2.97
CA ARG A 184 -9.65 -10.31 2.80
C ARG A 184 -8.54 -9.49 2.17
N ALA A 185 -8.83 -8.70 1.13
CA ALA A 185 -7.84 -7.84 0.50
C ALA A 185 -7.27 -6.81 1.48
N CYS A 186 -8.10 -6.21 2.34
CA CYS A 186 -7.64 -5.27 3.38
C CYS A 186 -6.68 -5.95 4.36
N ARG A 187 -7.04 -7.15 4.86
CA ARG A 187 -6.18 -7.92 5.77
C ARG A 187 -4.81 -8.22 5.14
N LEU A 188 -4.80 -8.74 3.91
CA LEU A 188 -3.55 -9.05 3.20
C LEU A 188 -2.66 -7.81 2.98
N ALA A 189 -3.26 -6.65 2.70
CA ALA A 189 -2.51 -5.42 2.52
C ALA A 189 -1.92 -4.92 3.85
N ILE A 190 -2.71 -4.93 4.92
CA ILE A 190 -2.26 -4.52 6.25
C ILE A 190 -1.15 -5.45 6.76
N ASP A 191 -1.30 -6.76 6.59
CA ASP A 191 -0.28 -7.75 6.93
C ASP A 191 1.01 -7.54 6.11
N ALA A 192 0.88 -7.06 4.87
CA ALA A 192 2.01 -6.68 4.02
C ALA A 192 2.60 -5.29 4.34
N GLY A 193 2.09 -4.61 5.37
CA GLY A 193 2.59 -3.32 5.82
C GLY A 193 1.95 -2.11 5.15
N TYR A 194 0.85 -2.25 4.40
CA TYR A 194 0.11 -1.10 3.87
C TYR A 194 -0.53 -0.30 5.00
N ARG A 195 -0.44 1.03 4.91
CA ARG A 195 -0.99 1.95 5.90
C ARG A 195 -1.92 3.00 5.30
N ASN A 196 -2.29 2.80 4.03
CA ASN A 196 -3.17 3.65 3.26
C ASN A 196 -4.03 2.72 2.38
N ILE A 197 -5.36 2.81 2.47
CA ILE A 197 -6.29 1.95 1.74
C ILE A 197 -7.43 2.81 1.21
N ASP A 198 -7.62 2.84 -0.10
CA ASP A 198 -8.72 3.55 -0.73
C ASP A 198 -9.84 2.55 -1.06
N ILE A 199 -10.94 2.66 -0.31
CA ILE A 199 -12.13 1.81 -0.51
C ILE A 199 -12.97 2.42 -1.62
N ASP A 200 -13.33 1.61 -2.61
CA ASP A 200 -14.15 2.04 -3.72
C ASP A 200 -15.43 1.19 -3.84
N SER A 201 -16.45 1.60 -3.09
CA SER A 201 -17.81 1.08 -3.21
C SER A 201 -18.69 1.95 -4.11
N SER A 202 -18.10 2.89 -4.86
CA SER A 202 -18.82 3.83 -5.72
C SER A 202 -19.54 3.12 -6.88
N THR A 203 -19.06 1.94 -7.27
CA THR A 203 -19.71 1.07 -8.26
C THR A 203 -21.07 0.52 -7.82
N LEU A 204 -21.40 0.64 -6.53
CA LEU A 204 -22.69 0.25 -5.95
C LEU A 204 -23.72 1.38 -5.96
N VAL A 205 -23.34 2.58 -6.40
CA VAL A 205 -24.26 3.72 -6.53
C VAL A 205 -25.33 3.42 -7.58
N ASP A 206 -26.60 3.60 -7.22
CA ASP A 206 -27.74 3.39 -8.12
C ASP A 206 -28.51 4.69 -8.36
N LEU A 207 -28.27 5.35 -9.50
CA LEU A 207 -28.93 6.61 -9.86
C LEU A 207 -30.43 6.49 -10.15
N SER A 208 -31.00 5.27 -10.18
CA SER A 208 -32.45 5.09 -10.33
C SER A 208 -33.24 5.40 -9.05
N GLU A 209 -32.56 5.45 -7.91
CA GLU A 209 -33.15 5.79 -6.62
C GLU A 209 -33.56 7.28 -6.52
N PRO A 210 -34.65 7.61 -5.80
CA PRO A 210 -35.29 8.92 -5.89
C PRO A 210 -34.58 10.03 -5.12
N THR A 211 -33.61 9.70 -4.26
CA THR A 211 -32.89 10.67 -3.43
C THR A 211 -31.40 10.38 -3.42
N ARG A 212 -30.56 11.40 -3.24
CA ARG A 212 -29.09 11.24 -3.20
C ARG A 212 -28.62 10.30 -2.09
N ASP A 213 -29.29 10.33 -0.94
CA ASP A 213 -29.04 9.38 0.16
C ASP A 213 -29.31 7.94 -0.27
N ALA A 214 -30.48 7.66 -0.86
CA ALA A 214 -30.81 6.33 -1.35
C ALA A 214 -29.86 5.85 -2.46
N GLN A 215 -29.43 6.75 -3.37
CA GLN A 215 -28.45 6.44 -4.42
C GLN A 215 -27.09 6.04 -3.83
N GLN A 216 -26.67 6.67 -2.73
CA GLN A 216 -25.37 6.47 -2.08
C GLN A 216 -25.38 5.42 -0.96
N HIS A 217 -26.55 4.88 -0.59
CA HIS A 217 -26.74 4.08 0.62
C HIS A 217 -25.74 2.92 0.72
N GLU A 218 -25.69 2.06 -0.30
CA GLU A 218 -24.78 0.92 -0.32
C GLU A 218 -23.30 1.36 -0.36
N ASN A 219 -23.00 2.49 -1.00
CA ASN A 219 -21.65 3.02 -1.07
C ASN A 219 -21.13 3.41 0.32
N TYR A 220 -21.85 4.28 1.04
CA TYR A 220 -21.36 4.70 2.36
C TYR A 220 -21.44 3.58 3.41
N VAL A 221 -22.44 2.69 3.33
CA VAL A 221 -22.57 1.56 4.28
C VAL A 221 -21.37 0.62 4.15
N ARG A 222 -21.01 0.22 2.92
CA ARG A 222 -19.88 -0.69 2.71
C ARG A 222 -18.53 -0.03 2.99
N ALA A 223 -18.38 1.25 2.66
CA ALA A 223 -17.19 2.00 3.02
C ALA A 223 -17.02 2.11 4.55
N ALA A 224 -18.09 2.43 5.29
CA ALA A 224 -18.06 2.52 6.75
C ALA A 224 -17.77 1.16 7.40
N GLU A 225 -18.41 0.10 6.92
CA GLU A 225 -18.19 -1.27 7.39
C GLU A 225 -16.71 -1.72 7.22
N LEU A 226 -16.14 -1.47 6.04
CA LEU A 226 -14.74 -1.79 5.76
C LEU A 226 -13.77 -0.90 6.55
N THR A 227 -14.13 0.36 6.79
CA THR A 227 -13.36 1.24 7.66
C THR A 227 -13.33 0.69 9.09
N ALA A 228 -14.48 0.27 9.63
CA ALA A 228 -14.55 -0.33 10.96
C ALA A 228 -13.67 -1.60 11.07
N LEU A 229 -13.66 -2.44 10.02
CA LEU A 229 -12.71 -3.56 9.94
C LEU A 229 -11.26 -3.07 9.97
N ILE A 230 -10.88 -2.11 9.12
CA ILE A 230 -9.51 -1.59 9.06
C ILE A 230 -9.07 -1.06 10.43
N ARG A 231 -9.92 -0.31 11.13
CA ARG A 231 -9.65 0.17 12.49
C ARG A 231 -9.43 -0.97 13.48
N SER A 232 -10.14 -2.09 13.35
CA SER A 232 -9.94 -3.27 14.20
C SER A 232 -8.63 -4.02 13.94
N LEU A 233 -7.99 -3.78 12.79
CA LEU A 233 -6.74 -4.41 12.37
C LEU A 233 -5.49 -3.58 12.73
N GLU A 234 -5.67 -2.34 13.19
CA GLU A 234 -4.58 -1.48 13.66
C GLU A 234 -3.96 -2.07 14.94
N SER A 235 -2.70 -2.49 14.87
CA SER A 235 -2.05 -3.28 15.93
C SER A 235 -0.82 -2.62 16.55
N ASP A 236 -0.27 -1.58 15.91
CA ASP A 236 1.01 -0.93 16.28
C ASP A 236 0.85 0.56 16.64
N GLY A 237 -0.39 1.02 16.81
CA GLY A 237 -0.71 2.40 17.14
C GLY A 237 -0.66 3.37 15.96
N VAL A 238 -0.44 2.89 14.74
CA VAL A 238 -0.54 3.69 13.51
C VAL A 238 -1.97 3.68 13.00
N THR A 239 -2.61 4.85 12.94
CA THR A 239 -3.91 5.00 12.27
C THR A 239 -3.72 4.86 10.77
N ILE A 240 -4.43 3.92 10.15
CA ILE A 240 -4.41 3.68 8.71
C ILE A 240 -5.25 4.75 8.01
N SER A 241 -4.68 5.38 6.98
CA SER A 241 -5.41 6.32 6.14
C SER A 241 -6.42 5.54 5.31
N VAL A 242 -7.68 5.99 5.31
CA VAL A 242 -8.75 5.36 4.55
C VAL A 242 -9.35 6.41 3.62
N GLY A 243 -9.22 6.19 2.32
CA GLY A 243 -9.91 6.95 1.28
C GLY A 243 -11.24 6.32 0.91
N GLY A 244 -12.09 7.13 0.29
CA GLY A 244 -13.40 6.72 -0.22
C GLY A 244 -13.73 7.43 -1.54
N GLU A 245 -14.50 6.78 -2.39
CA GLU A 245 -14.93 7.32 -3.69
C GLU A 245 -16.44 7.58 -3.73
N ILE A 246 -16.84 8.64 -4.43
CA ILE A 246 -18.24 9.01 -4.68
C ILE A 246 -18.52 9.16 -6.16
N GLY A 247 -19.80 8.97 -6.53
CA GLY A 247 -20.29 9.14 -7.89
C GLY A 247 -20.39 7.81 -8.62
N GLU A 248 -21.09 7.81 -9.76
CA GLU A 248 -21.16 6.63 -10.61
C GLU A 248 -20.01 6.65 -11.63
N VAL A 249 -19.17 5.61 -11.60
CA VAL A 249 -18.00 5.47 -12.47
C VAL A 249 -18.38 5.67 -13.94
N GLY A 250 -17.85 6.74 -14.55
CA GLY A 250 -17.85 6.96 -16.00
C GLY A 250 -19.11 7.57 -16.63
N LYS A 251 -20.04 8.14 -15.83
CA LYS A 251 -21.23 8.82 -16.37
C LYS A 251 -21.17 10.34 -16.30
N GLU A 252 -21.17 10.89 -15.10
CA GLU A 252 -21.25 12.34 -14.85
C GLU A 252 -20.25 12.75 -13.77
N ASN A 253 -19.93 14.04 -13.70
CA ASN A 253 -19.08 14.56 -12.63
C ASN A 253 -19.86 14.53 -11.31
N SER A 254 -19.24 14.02 -10.25
CA SER A 254 -19.83 14.03 -8.91
C SER A 254 -20.09 15.46 -8.44
N ASN A 255 -21.12 15.64 -7.62
CA ASN A 255 -21.54 16.95 -7.12
C ASN A 255 -21.55 17.04 -5.57
N GLU A 256 -21.76 18.26 -5.06
CA GLU A 256 -21.77 18.54 -3.62
C GLU A 256 -22.84 17.75 -2.87
N GLU A 257 -24.04 17.60 -3.44
CA GLU A 257 -25.15 16.87 -2.80
C GLU A 257 -24.81 15.39 -2.62
N GLU A 258 -24.15 14.78 -3.60
CA GLU A 258 -23.68 13.39 -3.54
C GLU A 258 -22.58 13.22 -2.48
N LEU A 259 -21.68 14.20 -2.34
CA LEU A 259 -20.64 14.19 -1.32
C LEU A 259 -21.24 14.31 0.09
N VAL A 260 -22.19 15.23 0.28
CA VAL A 260 -22.87 15.42 1.56
C VAL A 260 -23.63 14.15 1.95
N ALA A 261 -24.40 13.56 1.03
CA ALA A 261 -25.13 12.32 1.27
C ALA A 261 -24.18 11.17 1.68
N TYR A 262 -23.06 11.01 0.98
CA TYR A 262 -22.06 10.00 1.32
C TYR A 262 -21.47 10.24 2.71
N LEU A 263 -21.04 11.46 3.03
CA LEU A 263 -20.39 11.78 4.30
C LEU A 263 -21.35 11.70 5.50
N ASP A 264 -22.61 12.08 5.32
CA ASP A 264 -23.63 11.98 6.37
C ASP A 264 -23.94 10.50 6.67
N GLY A 265 -24.13 9.69 5.64
CA GLY A 265 -24.36 8.24 5.79
C GLY A 265 -23.14 7.50 6.35
N TYR A 266 -21.93 7.87 5.93
CA TYR A 266 -20.68 7.24 6.40
C TYR A 266 -20.43 7.48 7.90
N ARG A 267 -20.93 8.60 8.46
CA ARG A 267 -20.74 8.98 9.87
C ARG A 267 -21.83 8.49 10.81
N ALA A 268 -22.97 8.03 10.29
CA ALA A 268 -24.14 7.63 11.05
C ALA A 268 -23.88 6.36 11.88
#